data_AF-A0A7Y7H713-F1
#
_entry.id   AF-A0A7Y7H713-F1
#
_cell.length_a   1.000
_cell.length_b   1.000
_cell.length_c   1.000
_cell.angle_alpha   90.00
_cell.angle_beta   90.00
_cell.angle_gamma   90.00
#
_symmetry.space_group_name_H-M   'P 1'
#
loop_
_entity.id
_entity.type
_entity.pdbx_description
1 polymer ?
#
loop_
_entity_poly.entity_id
_entity_poly.type
_entity_poly.pdbx_seq_one_letter_code
_entity_poly.pdbx_strand_id
1 'polypeptide(L)'
;MNNSNQSFFSACRIPGQYAKVACTQDKVIYTLSQLKQATVADIALKLREYEPTVNTFTHEKNTIEVLDYLFARGLVKITKQNGELNYNLVKA
;
A
#
# COMPACT_ATOMS: atom_id res chain seq x y z
N MET A 1 -16.48 -8.94 -32.19
CA MET A 1 -15.85 -9.44 -30.94
C MET A 1 -14.99 -8.32 -30.39
N ASN A 2 -15.54 -7.48 -29.50
CA ASN A 2 -14.77 -6.41 -28.85
C ASN A 2 -14.10 -7.01 -27.60
N ASN A 3 -12.80 -7.29 -27.72
CA ASN A 3 -11.94 -7.53 -26.56
C ASN A 3 -11.67 -6.18 -25.90
N SER A 4 -12.59 -5.76 -25.04
CA SER A 4 -12.42 -4.61 -24.17
C SER A 4 -11.39 -4.95 -23.09
N ASN A 5 -10.11 -4.78 -23.41
CA ASN A 5 -9.04 -4.64 -22.42
C ASN A 5 -9.26 -3.34 -21.64
N GLN A 6 -10.30 -3.30 -20.82
CA GLN A 6 -10.48 -2.25 -19.82
C GLN A 6 -9.38 -2.47 -18.78
N SER A 7 -8.28 -1.74 -18.96
CA SER A 7 -7.28 -1.52 -17.93
C SER A 7 -8.00 -1.01 -16.68
N PHE A 8 -8.23 -1.87 -15.69
CA PHE A 8 -8.85 -1.56 -14.39
C PHE A 8 -8.06 -0.55 -13.54
N PHE A 9 -7.01 0.07 -14.09
CA PHE A 9 -6.11 0.99 -13.40
C PHE A 9 -6.26 2.40 -13.97
N SER A 10 -7.48 2.91 -13.95
CA SER A 10 -7.82 4.30 -14.27
C SER A 10 -7.33 5.21 -13.13
N ALA A 11 -6.07 5.64 -13.21
CA ALA A 11 -5.35 6.38 -12.18
C ALA A 11 -5.22 5.60 -10.86
N CYS A 12 -4.14 5.79 -10.11
CA CYS A 12 -4.01 5.21 -8.78
C CYS A 12 -4.99 5.93 -7.84
N ARG A 13 -6.29 5.59 -7.90
CA ARG A 13 -7.32 6.15 -7.03
C ARG A 13 -7.06 5.64 -5.63
N ILE A 14 -6.45 6.49 -4.83
CA ILE A 14 -6.26 6.26 -3.40
C ILE A 14 -7.66 6.03 -2.80
N PRO A 15 -7.91 4.92 -2.10
CA PRO A 15 -9.18 4.71 -1.41
C PRO A 15 -9.44 5.86 -0.42
N GLY A 16 -10.67 6.34 -0.34
CA GLY A 16 -11.03 7.44 0.57
C GLY A 16 -11.14 7.01 2.04
N GLN A 17 -11.27 5.71 2.30
CA GLN A 17 -11.43 5.14 3.64
C GLN A 17 -10.89 3.71 3.69
N TYR A 18 -10.55 3.24 4.89
CA TYR A 18 -10.27 1.83 5.14
C TYR A 18 -11.56 1.01 5.01
N ALA A 19 -11.53 -0.08 4.24
CA ALA A 19 -12.62 -1.04 4.20
C ALA A 19 -12.08 -2.44 4.51
N LYS A 20 -12.67 -3.11 5.51
CA LYS A 20 -12.24 -4.44 5.96
C LYS A 20 -12.31 -5.49 4.84
N VAL A 21 -13.25 -5.33 3.91
CA VAL A 21 -13.45 -6.17 2.71
C VAL A 21 -12.56 -5.77 1.53
N ALA A 22 -11.78 -4.69 1.63
CA ALA A 22 -10.87 -4.31 0.57
C ALA A 22 -9.72 -5.31 0.43
N CYS A 23 -9.13 -5.37 -0.76
CA CYS A 23 -7.97 -6.22 -0.99
C CYS A 23 -6.75 -5.68 -0.21
N THR A 24 -5.77 -6.56 0.05
CA THR A 24 -4.54 -6.21 0.77
C THR A 24 -3.83 -4.99 0.15
N GLN A 25 -3.83 -4.89 -1.18
CA GLN A 25 -3.24 -3.76 -1.89
C GLN A 25 -3.92 -2.44 -1.51
N ASP A 26 -5.25 -2.37 -1.55
CA ASP A 26 -6.01 -1.15 -1.22
C ASP A 26 -5.80 -0.74 0.24
N LYS A 27 -5.73 -1.71 1.15
CA LYS A 27 -5.44 -1.47 2.56
C LYS A 27 -4.06 -0.82 2.74
N VAL A 28 -3.03 -1.33 2.06
CA VAL A 28 -1.67 -0.77 2.10
C VAL A 28 -1.63 0.62 1.46
N ILE A 29 -2.26 0.83 0.29
CA ILE A 29 -2.32 2.14 -0.38
C ILE A 29 -3.04 3.16 0.52
N TYR A 30 -4.18 2.78 1.09
CA TYR A 30 -4.91 3.64 2.02
C TYR A 30 -4.04 4.02 3.21
N THR A 31 -3.45 3.05 3.90
CA THR A 31 -2.59 3.29 5.06
C THR A 31 -1.41 4.19 4.71
N LEU A 32 -0.71 3.92 3.61
CA LEU A 32 0.41 4.75 3.15
C LEU A 32 -0.03 6.18 2.82
N SER A 33 -1.24 6.37 2.28
CA SER A 33 -1.79 7.70 1.99
C SER A 33 -2.07 8.54 3.24
N GLN A 34 -2.40 7.88 4.35
CA GLN A 34 -2.60 8.51 5.65
C GLN A 34 -1.26 8.91 6.27
N LEU A 35 -0.27 8.01 6.22
CA LEU A 35 1.05 8.23 6.80
C LEU A 35 1.91 9.22 5.98
N LYS A 36 1.59 9.43 4.70
CA LYS A 36 2.36 10.22 3.71
C LYS A 36 3.73 9.63 3.38
N GLN A 37 4.48 9.22 4.38
CA GLN A 37 5.77 8.57 4.23
C GLN A 37 5.97 7.62 5.40
N ALA A 38 6.34 6.37 5.12
CA ALA A 38 6.36 5.34 6.15
C ALA A 38 7.30 4.19 5.81
N THR A 39 7.82 3.52 6.83
CA THR A 39 8.48 2.22 6.69
C THR A 39 7.45 1.08 6.59
N VAL A 40 7.91 -0.13 6.24
CA VAL A 40 7.07 -1.35 6.30
C VAL A 40 6.51 -1.55 7.70
N ALA A 41 7.32 -1.33 8.73
CA ALA A 41 6.93 -1.51 10.14
C ALA A 41 5.82 -0.53 10.53
N ASP A 42 5.93 0.73 10.12
CA ASP A 42 4.91 1.75 10.40
C ASP A 42 3.56 1.41 9.74
N ILE A 43 3.60 0.95 8.49
CA ILE A 43 2.40 0.54 7.75
C ILE A 43 1.77 -0.70 8.40
N ALA A 44 2.57 -1.70 8.77
CA ALA A 44 2.10 -2.91 9.42
C ALA A 44 1.50 -2.64 10.81
N LEU A 45 2.13 -1.77 11.59
CA LEU A 45 1.62 -1.31 12.88
C LEU A 45 0.26 -0.64 12.71
N LYS A 46 0.12 0.24 11.71
CA LYS A 46 -1.15 0.92 11.44
C LYS A 46 -2.23 -0.04 10.94
N LEU A 47 -1.88 -1.01 10.10
CA LEU A 47 -2.81 -2.05 9.66
C LEU A 47 -3.32 -2.92 10.82
N ARG A 48 -2.46 -3.21 11.80
CA ARG A 48 -2.85 -3.94 13.02
C ARG A 48 -3.88 -3.19 13.85
N GLU A 49 -3.87 -1.85 13.85
CA GLU A 49 -4.93 -1.05 14.50
C GLU A 49 -6.31 -1.32 13.85
N TYR A 50 -6.35 -1.55 12.53
CA TYR A 50 -7.57 -1.88 11.81
C TYR A 50 -7.94 -3.36 11.86
N GLU A 51 -6.94 -4.24 11.98
CA GLU A 51 -7.07 -5.70 11.94
C GLU A 51 -6.33 -6.37 13.10
N PRO A 52 -6.73 -6.15 14.36
CA PRO A 52 -5.98 -6.63 15.53
C PRO A 52 -5.91 -8.16 15.65
N THR A 53 -6.76 -8.88 14.92
CA THR A 53 -6.76 -10.36 14.87
C THR A 53 -5.75 -10.93 13.87
N VAL A 54 -5.14 -10.09 13.03
CA VAL A 54 -4.10 -10.48 12.07
C VAL A 54 -2.73 -10.25 12.73
N ASN A 55 -1.84 -11.23 12.61
CA ASN A 55 -0.50 -11.12 13.18
C ASN A 55 0.31 -10.02 12.46
N THR A 56 1.10 -9.25 13.22
CA THR A 56 2.05 -8.25 12.70
C THR A 56 2.94 -8.81 11.59
N PHE A 57 3.46 -10.03 11.74
CA PHE A 57 4.31 -10.65 10.72
C PHE A 57 3.58 -10.81 9.37
N THR A 58 2.29 -11.15 9.40
CA THR A 58 1.45 -11.24 8.21
C THR A 58 1.26 -9.87 7.57
N HIS A 59 1.05 -8.83 8.37
CA HIS A 59 0.95 -7.46 7.86
C HIS A 59 2.25 -6.98 7.21
N GLU A 60 3.40 -7.25 7.82
CA GLU A 60 4.70 -6.88 7.27
C GLU A 60 4.96 -7.58 5.94
N LYS A 61 4.79 -8.91 5.88
CA LYS A 61 4.97 -9.68 4.65
C LYS A 61 4.08 -9.17 3.52
N ASN A 62 2.79 -9.00 3.80
CA ASN A 62 1.82 -8.48 2.83
C ASN A 62 2.16 -7.06 2.37
N THR A 63 2.66 -6.23 3.29
CA THR A 63 3.07 -4.86 2.97
C THR A 63 4.29 -4.85 2.05
N ILE A 64 5.29 -5.69 2.30
CA ILE A 64 6.46 -5.83 1.43
C ILE A 64 6.04 -6.23 0.01
N GLU A 65 5.25 -7.30 -0.12
CA GLU A 65 4.80 -7.81 -1.42
C GLU A 65 4.02 -6.74 -2.21
N VAL A 66 3.15 -5.97 -1.53
CA VAL A 66 2.41 -4.88 -2.17
C VAL A 66 3.33 -3.72 -2.55
N LEU A 67 4.24 -3.29 -1.68
CA LEU A 67 5.14 -2.16 -1.96
C LEU A 67 6.09 -2.47 -3.10
N ASP A 68 6.61 -3.70 -3.19
CA ASP A 68 7.44 -4.16 -4.30
C ASP A 68 6.65 -4.11 -5.62
N TYR A 69 5.40 -4.60 -5.59
CA TYR A 69 4.51 -4.53 -6.76
C TYR A 69 4.20 -3.09 -7.19
N LEU A 70 3.93 -2.19 -6.23
CA LEU A 70 3.68 -0.77 -6.52
C LEU A 70 4.94 -0.06 -7.02
N PHE A 71 6.11 -0.42 -6.49
CA PHE A 71 7.39 0.18 -6.88
C PHE A 71 7.74 -0.21 -8.32
N ALA A 72 7.59 -1.48 -8.68
CA ALA A 72 7.79 -1.98 -10.04
C ALA A 72 6.91 -1.25 -11.08
N ARG A 73 5.80 -0.67 -10.64
CA ARG A 73 4.85 0.09 -11.48
C ARG A 73 5.02 1.61 -11.39
N GLY A 74 6.02 2.09 -10.65
CA GLY A 74 6.27 3.51 -10.43
C GLY A 74 5.17 4.23 -9.64
N LEU A 75 4.38 3.49 -8.85
CA LEU A 75 3.28 4.04 -8.04
C LEU A 75 3.72 4.44 -6.63
N VAL A 76 4.87 3.94 -6.17
CA VAL A 76 5.54 4.38 -4.93
C VAL A 76 6.98 4.75 -5.21
N LYS A 77 7.51 5.68 -4.42
CA LYS A 77 8.94 6.02 -4.38
C LYS A 77 9.54 5.51 -3.08
N ILE A 78 10.78 5.04 -3.19
CA ILE A 78 11.59 4.64 -2.04
C ILE A 78 12.59 5.76 -1.77
N THR A 79 12.67 6.17 -0.51
CA THR A 79 13.65 7.12 -0.01
C THR A 79 14.36 6.51 1.18
N LYS A 80 15.66 6.78 1.34
CA LYS A 80 16.39 6.34 2.52
C LYS A 80 16.42 7.49 3.52
N GLN A 81 15.84 7.29 4.70
CA GLN A 81 15.87 8.25 5.80
C GLN A 81 16.32 7.53 7.06
N ASN A 82 17.27 8.13 7.80
CA ASN A 82 17.82 7.56 9.04
C ASN A 82 18.32 6.10 8.92
N GLY A 83 18.76 5.70 7.72
CA GLY A 83 19.21 4.33 7.47
C GLY A 83 18.12 3.37 7.00
N GLU A 84 16.84 3.76 7.06
CA GLU A 84 15.69 2.93 6.76
C GLU A 84 15.02 3.29 5.42
N LEU A 85 14.39 2.28 4.79
CA LEU A 85 13.63 2.46 3.56
C LEU A 85 12.24 2.99 3.90
N ASN A 86 11.97 4.19 3.41
CA ASN A 86 10.70 4.88 3.54
C ASN A 86 10.00 4.95 2.19
N TYR A 87 8.72 4.59 2.21
CA TYR A 87 7.86 4.52 1.05
C TYR A 87 6.92 5.71 1.05
N ASN A 88 6.61 6.24 -0.13
CA ASN A 88 5.58 7.26 -0.34
C ASN A 88 4.88 6.99 -1.66
N LEU A 89 3.58 7.26 -1.74
CA LEU A 89 2.83 7.19 -2.99
C LEU A 89 3.30 8.28 -3.96
N VAL A 90 3.45 7.91 -5.23
CA VAL A 90 3.57 8.90 -6.30
C VAL A 90 2.21 9.56 -6.45
N LYS A 91 2.16 10.87 -6.21
CA LYS A 91 0.96 11.68 -6.44
C LYS A 91 0.58 11.51 -7.92
N ALA A 92 -0.59 10.93 -8.18
CA ALA A 92 -1.21 10.94 -9.50
C ALA A 92 -1.64 12.37 -9.88
#